data_AF-A0A941FHX2-F1
#
_entry.id   AF-A0A941FHX2-F1
#
_cell.length_a   1.000
_cell.length_b   1.000
_cell.length_c   1.000
_cell.angle_alpha   90.00
_cell.angle_beta   90.00
_cell.angle_gamma   90.00
#
_symmetry.space_group_name_H-M   'P 1'
#
loop_
_entity.id
_entity.type
_entity.pdbx_description
1 polymer ?
#
loop_
_entity_poly.entity_id
_entity_poly.type
_entity_poly.pdbx_seq_one_letter_code
_entity_poly.pdbx_strand_id
1 'polypeptide(L)' 'MVKPFIFQVVGYQNRGKTTFITNLIKKLREAKLETAVLKHHGHGGKPDVTGTKDSNKHFLAGAAFTC' A
#
# COMPACT_ATOMS: atom_id res chain seq x y z
N MET A 1 -11.85 19.89 9.20
CA MET A 1 -11.51 18.46 9.29
C MET A 1 -11.87 17.80 7.96
N VAL A 2 -10.91 17.19 7.27
CA VAL A 2 -11.18 16.51 5.98
C VAL A 2 -11.51 15.06 6.31
N LYS A 3 -12.63 14.53 5.77
CA LYS A 3 -12.98 13.11 5.91
C LYS A 3 -12.24 12.33 4.81
N PRO A 4 -11.29 11.43 5.13
CA PRO A 4 -10.58 10.68 4.11
C PRO A 4 -11.49 9.61 3.48
N PHE A 5 -11.20 9.26 2.23
CA PHE A 5 -11.76 8.07 1.59
C PHE A 5 -10.91 6.85 1.95
N ILE A 6 -11.55 5.80 2.47
CA ILE A 6 -10.87 4.56 2.87
C ILE A 6 -11.17 3.48 1.82
N PHE A 7 -10.12 2.94 1.21
CA PHE A 7 -10.22 1.86 0.22
C PHE A 7 -9.39 0.65 0.64
N GLN A 8 -10.05 -0.47 0.91
CA GLN A 8 -9.39 -1.69 1.41
C GLN A 8 -9.22 -2.72 0.29
N VAL A 9 -8.00 -3.25 0.16
CA VAL A 9 -7.67 -4.33 -0.77
C VAL A 9 -7.29 -5.58 0.03
N VAL A 10 -8.04 -6.67 -0.15
CA VAL A 10 -7.80 -7.97 0.53
C VAL A 10 -7.56 -9.10 -0.46
N GLY A 11 -6.96 -10.19 0.00
CA GLY A 11 -6.75 -11.40 -0.79
C GLY A 11 -5.54 -12.22 -0.34
N TYR A 12 -5.34 -13.38 -0.95
CA TYR A 12 -4.24 -14.29 -0.63
C TYR A 12 -2.86 -13.76 -1.03
N GLN A 13 -1.80 -14.24 -0.38
CA GLN A 13 -0.42 -13.88 -0.70
C GLN A 13 -0.11 -14.19 -2.18
N ASN A 14 0.73 -13.36 -2.80
CA ASN A 14 1.17 -13.51 -4.19
C ASN A 14 0.04 -13.47 -5.25
N ARG A 15 -1.11 -12.86 -4.96
CA ARG A 15 -2.23 -12.64 -5.90
C ARG A 15 -2.29 -11.23 -6.52
N GLY A 16 -1.15 -10.56 -6.63
CA GLY A 16 -1.07 -9.26 -7.31
C GLY A 16 -1.49 -8.03 -6.50
N LYS A 17 -1.83 -8.16 -5.21
CA LYS A 17 -2.22 -7.03 -4.34
C LYS A 17 -1.21 -5.88 -4.37
N THR A 18 0.07 -6.18 -4.18
CA THR A 18 1.14 -5.17 -4.21
C THR A 18 1.17 -4.43 -5.55
N THR A 19 1.04 -5.15 -6.67
CA THR A 19 1.04 -4.58 -8.02
C THR A 19 -0.17 -3.67 -8.22
N PHE A 20 -1.35 -4.12 -7.83
CA PHE A 20 -2.58 -3.34 -7.92
C PHE A 20 -2.47 -2.03 -7.12
N ILE A 21 -2.06 -2.12 -5.85
CA ILE A 21 -1.91 -0.95 -4.97
C ILE A 21 -0.87 0.03 -5.53
N THR A 22 0.28 -0.48 -6.01
CA THR A 22 1.33 0.37 -6.61
C THR A 22 0.81 1.15 -7.82
N ASN A 23 0.05 0.50 -8.71
CA ASN A 23 -0.51 1.16 -9.89
C ASN A 23 -1.61 2.17 -9.52
N LEU A 24 -2.40 1.86 -8.49
CA LEU A 24 -3.40 2.79 -7.96
C LEU A 24 -2.76 4.06 -7.40
N ILE A 25 -1.73 3.92 -6.56
CA ILE A 25 -1.00 5.06 -5.97
C ILE A 25 -0.44 5.97 -7.06
N LYS A 26 0.16 5.40 -8.12
CA LYS A 26 0.67 6.19 -9.26
C LYS A 26 -0.42 7.05 -9.89
N LYS A 27 -1.57 6.46 -10.18
CA LYS A 27 -2.72 7.20 -10.75
C LYS A 27 -3.28 8.26 -9.80
N LEU A 28 -3.34 7.97 -8.50
CA LEU A 28 -3.79 8.94 -7.50
C LEU A 28 -2.82 10.12 -7.38
N ARG A 29 -1.51 9.85 -7.42
CA ARG A 29 -0.48 10.90 -7.45
C ARG A 29 -0.60 11.76 -8.71
N GLU A 30 -0.78 11.15 -9.88
CA GLU A 30 -1.02 11.87 -11.14
C GLU A 30 -2.27 12.77 -11.05
N ALA A 31 -3.31 12.30 -10.35
CA ALA A 31 -4.51 13.07 -10.03
C ALA A 31 -4.32 14.10 -8.88
N LYS A 32 -3.10 14.28 -8.36
CA LYS A 32 -2.76 15.19 -7.25
C LYS A 32 -3.50 14.87 -5.94
N LEU A 33 -3.81 13.60 -5.71
CA LEU A 33 -4.43 13.12 -4.48
C LEU A 33 -3.37 12.54 -3.53
N GLU A 34 -3.27 13.11 -2.33
CA GLU A 34 -2.43 12.55 -1.29
C GLU A 34 -2.98 11.20 -0.82
N THR A 35 -2.10 10.20 -0.81
CA THR A 35 -2.47 8.81 -0.49
C THR A 35 -1.53 8.27 0.57
N ALA A 36 -2.10 7.69 1.62
CA ALA A 36 -1.38 6.91 2.62
C ALA A 36 -1.75 5.43 2.49
N VAL A 37 -0.80 4.53 2.80
CA VAL A 37 -1.01 3.08 2.75
C VAL A 37 -0.80 2.49 4.15
N LEU A 38 -1.81 1.78 4.65
CA LEU A 38 -1.70 0.92 5.83
C LEU A 38 -1.66 -0.54 5.37
N LYS A 39 -0.64 -1.28 5.78
CA LYS A 39 -0.52 -2.71 5.53
C LYS A 39 -0.77 -3.50 6.82
N HIS A 40 -1.59 -4.55 6.70
CA HIS A 40 -1.74 -5.55 7.74
C HIS A 40 -0.95 -6.82 7.39
N HIS A 41 -0.07 -7.25 8.31
CA HIS A 41 0.66 -8.52 8.19
C HIS A 41 -0.19 -9.65 8.78
N GLY A 42 -1.05 -10.23 7.95
CA GLY A 42 -2.02 -11.26 8.36
C GLY A 42 -1.48 -12.68 8.54
N HIS A 43 -0.18 -12.87 8.80
CA HIS A 43 0.37 -14.18 9.17
C HIS A 43 1.06 -14.03 10.53
N GLY A 44 0.57 -14.73 11.55
CA GLY A 44 1.18 -14.82 12.88
C GLY A 44 2.52 -15.58 12.90
N GLY A 45 3.25 -15.62 11.79
CA GLY A 45 4.62 -16.11 11.69
C GLY A 45 5.61 -14.95 11.79
N LYS A 46 6.87 -15.26 12.11
CA LYS A 46 7.97 -14.26 12.16
C LYS A 46 7.87 -13.34 10.94
N PRO A 47 7.93 -12.00 11.12
CA PRO A 47 8.00 -11.08 10.00
C PRO A 47 9.14 -11.56 9.11
N ASP A 48 8.81 -11.96 7.90
CA ASP A 48 9.83 -12.18 6.89
C ASP A 48 10.57 -10.83 6.81
N VAL A 49 11.90 -10.86 6.96
CA VAL A 49 12.76 -9.66 7.10
C VAL A 49 12.65 -8.74 5.86
N THR A 50 11.87 -9.17 4.87
CA THR A 50 11.34 -8.46 3.71
C THR A 50 10.27 -7.40 4.01
N GLY A 51 10.04 -6.99 5.26
CA GLY A 51 9.11 -5.89 5.64
C GLY A 51 9.31 -4.58 4.87
N THR A 52 10.47 -4.39 4.25
CA THR A 52 10.81 -3.29 3.34
C THR A 52 10.25 -3.44 1.92
N LYS A 53 9.86 -4.63 1.44
CA LYS A 53 9.60 -4.86 0.01
C LYS A 53 8.32 -4.20 -0.51
N ASP A 54 7.21 -4.31 0.22
CA ASP A 54 5.94 -3.71 -0.20
C ASP A 54 5.88 -2.23 0.17
N SER A 55 6.26 -1.87 1.40
CA SER A 55 6.23 -0.49 1.87
C SER A 55 7.12 0.42 1.00
N ASN A 56 8.32 -0.04 0.63
CA ASN A 56 9.18 0.70 -0.29
C ASN A 56 8.57 0.84 -1.69
N LYS A 57 7.93 -0.21 -2.23
CA LYS A 57 7.23 -0.12 -3.53
C LYS A 57 6.10 0.90 -3.50
N HIS A 58 5.34 0.97 -2.41
CA HIS A 58 4.26 1.93 -2.24
C HIS A 58 4.78 3.37 -2.11
N PHE A 59 5.85 3.57 -1.34
CA PHE A 59 6.52 4.86 -1.24
C PHE A 59 7.07 5.33 -2.59
N LEU A 60 7.79 4.47 -3.31
CA LEU A 60 8.30 4.76 -4.65
C LEU A 60 7.19 5.03 -5.67
N ALA A 61 6.00 4.45 -5.49
CA ALA A 61 4.83 4.75 -6.32
C ALA A 61 4.27 6.16 -6.08
N GLY A 62 4.61 6.79 -4.95
CA GLY A 62 4.18 8.14 -4.59
C GLY A 62 3.22 8.23 -3.41
N ALA A 63 3.16 7.19 -2.56
CA ALA A 63 2.44 7.32 -1.30
C ALA A 63 3.14 8.35 -0.41
N ALA A 64 2.38 9.25 0.19
CA ALA A 64 2.89 10.25 1.13
C ALA A 64 3.36 9.58 2.44
N PHE A 65 2.73 8.47 2.80
CA PHE A 65 3.06 7.68 3.98
C PHE A 65 2.76 6.19 3.75
N THR A 66 3.54 5.31 4.37
CA THR A 66 3.38 3.86 4.30
C THR A 66 3.76 3.24 5.65
N CYS A 67 2.94 2.34 6.17
CA CYS A 67 3.23 1.56 7.38
C CYS A 67 2.79 0.11 7.27
#